data_AF-A0A0A9BZI6-F1
#
_entry.id   AF-A0A0A9BZI6-F1
#
_cell.length_a   1.000
_cell.length_b   1.000
_cell.length_c   1.000
_cell.angle_alpha   90.00
_cell.angle_beta   90.00
_cell.angle_gamma   90.00
#
_symmetry.space_group_name_H-M   'P 1'
#
loop_
_entity.id
_entity.type
_entity.pdbx_description
1 polymer ?
#
loop_
_entity_poly.entity_id
_entity_poly.type
_entity_poly.pdbx_seq_one_letter_code
_entity_poly.pdbx_strand_id
1 'polypeptide(L)' 'MRDGNRRSIASFYNPSDEATISPAVAGGEAAYPKYVFGDYMDVYAKQKFQAKEPRFQAVKAPKSSQAA' A
#
# COMPACT_ATOMS: atom_id res chain seq x y z
N MET A 1 -8.07 18.07 -32.21
CA MET A 1 -8.55 18.28 -30.82
C MET A 1 -9.38 17.06 -30.45
N ARG A 2 -9.33 16.57 -29.21
CA ARG A 2 -10.10 15.37 -28.83
C ARG A 2 -11.44 15.81 -28.25
N ASP A 3 -12.50 15.75 -29.04
CA ASP A 3 -13.87 16.08 -28.62
C ASP A 3 -14.52 14.90 -27.89
N GLY A 4 -13.92 14.46 -26.78
CA GLY A 4 -14.37 13.29 -26.02
C GLY A 4 -14.47 13.57 -24.53
N ASN A 5 -15.63 13.26 -23.93
CA ASN A 5 -15.86 13.37 -22.49
C ASN A 5 -16.01 11.99 -21.85
N ARG A 6 -14.89 11.41 -21.42
CA ARG A 6 -14.87 10.10 -20.74
C ARG A 6 -15.38 10.24 -19.31
N ARG A 7 -16.54 9.67 -19.02
CA ARG A 7 -17.00 9.43 -17.64
C ARG A 7 -16.30 8.21 -17.04
N SER A 8 -15.84 8.33 -15.79
CA SER A 8 -15.24 7.24 -15.02
C SER A 8 -15.80 7.23 -13.59
N ILE A 9 -16.51 6.16 -13.22
CA ILE A 9 -16.98 5.90 -11.85
C ILE A 9 -16.25 4.64 -11.40
N ALA A 10 -15.46 4.74 -10.33
CA ALA A 10 -14.61 3.67 -9.86
C ALA A 10 -14.79 3.46 -8.35
N SER A 11 -15.29 2.29 -7.98
CA SER A 11 -15.45 1.85 -6.59
C SER A 11 -14.26 0.98 -6.19
N PHE A 12 -13.80 1.10 -4.94
CA PHE A 12 -12.70 0.33 -4.39
C PHE A 12 -13.18 -0.43 -3.15
N TYR A 13 -13.07 -1.76 -3.18
CA TYR A 13 -13.30 -2.60 -2.02
C TYR A 13 -11.95 -3.03 -1.47
N ASN A 14 -11.48 -2.29 -0.47
CA ASN A 14 -10.17 -2.48 0.13
C ASN A 14 -10.32 -3.16 1.51
N PRO A 15 -9.23 -3.75 2.05
CA PRO A 15 -9.20 -4.21 3.43
C PRO A 15 -9.54 -3.10 4.43
N SER A 16 -9.90 -3.50 5.65
CA SER A 16 -10.02 -2.57 6.78
C SER A 16 -8.69 -1.87 7.03
N ASP A 17 -8.75 -0.64 7.56
CA ASP A 17 -7.56 0.15 7.91
C ASP A 17 -6.64 -0.60 8.89
N GLU A 18 -7.24 -1.34 9.83
CA GLU A 18 -6.55 -2.13 10.85
C GLU A 18 -6.17 -3.54 10.38
N ALA A 19 -6.51 -3.92 9.14
CA ALA A 19 -6.27 -5.28 8.65
C ALA A 19 -4.77 -5.57 8.52
N THR A 20 -4.33 -6.73 9.04
CA THR A 20 -2.98 -7.24 8.81
C THR A 20 -2.92 -7.98 7.47
N ILE A 21 -2.00 -7.58 6.61
CA ILE A 21 -1.76 -8.14 5.29
C ILE A 21 -0.43 -8.91 5.30
N SER A 22 -0.45 -10.14 4.81
CA SER A 22 0.75 -10.99 4.66
C SER A 22 0.56 -12.00 3.53
N PRO A 23 1.65 -12.53 2.95
CA PRO A 23 1.57 -13.68 2.06
C PRO A 23 0.87 -14.86 2.75
N ALA A 24 -0.02 -15.54 2.03
CA ALA A 24 -0.76 -16.68 2.59
C ALA A 24 0.08 -17.97 2.65
N VAL A 25 1.08 -18.10 1.78
CA VAL A 25 1.93 -19.29 1.67
C VAL A 25 3.19 -19.15 2.53
N ALA A 26 3.57 -20.25 3.20
CA ALA A 26 4.81 -20.32 3.97
C ALA A 26 6.03 -20.05 3.07
N GLY A 27 6.94 -19.18 3.51
CA GLY A 27 8.12 -18.76 2.75
C GLY A 27 7.91 -17.55 1.84
N GLY A 28 6.67 -17.04 1.71
CA GLY A 28 6.38 -15.81 0.98
C GLY A 28 6.96 -14.54 1.63
N GLU A 29 7.29 -14.59 2.92
CA GLU A 29 7.86 -13.45 3.67
C GLU A 29 9.27 -13.06 3.20
N ALA A 30 9.95 -13.94 2.47
CA ALA A 30 11.22 -13.62 1.82
C ALA A 30 11.06 -12.52 0.75
N ALA A 31 9.92 -12.52 0.06
CA ALA A 31 9.64 -11.61 -1.06
C ALA A 31 8.76 -10.41 -0.68
N TYR A 32 7.82 -10.59 0.26
CA TYR A 32 6.84 -9.56 0.62
C TYR A 32 6.72 -9.36 2.13
N PRO A 33 6.52 -8.11 2.61
CA PRO A 33 6.38 -7.82 4.03
C PRO A 33 5.02 -8.26 4.58
N LYS A 34 4.98 -8.42 5.90
CA LYS A 34 3.76 -8.39 6.70
C LYS A 34 3.55 -6.96 7.23
N TYR A 35 2.36 -6.39 7.07
CA TYR A 35 2.08 -4.99 7.45
C TYR A 35 0.59 -4.76 7.76
N VAL A 36 0.26 -3.60 8.36
CA VAL A 36 -1.12 -3.14 8.54
C VAL A 36 -1.55 -2.29 7.34
N PHE A 37 -2.76 -2.49 6.82
CA PHE A 37 -3.21 -1.85 5.57
C PHE A 37 -3.20 -0.32 5.65
N GLY A 38 -3.63 0.29 6.76
CA GLY A 38 -3.56 1.75 6.96
C GLY A 38 -2.15 2.31 6.84
N ASP A 39 -1.16 1.63 7.43
CA ASP A 39 0.25 2.02 7.34
C ASP A 39 0.76 2.00 5.89
N TYR A 40 0.28 1.04 5.08
CA TYR A 40 0.59 1.01 3.66
C TYR A 40 -0.09 2.15 2.90
N MET A 41 -1.32 2.51 3.27
CA MET A 41 -2.04 3.62 2.64
C MET A 41 -1.39 4.97 2.89
N ASP A 42 -0.78 5.19 4.06
CA ASP A 42 0.02 6.38 4.36
C ASP A 42 1.23 6.53 3.44
N VAL A 43 1.92 5.42 3.13
CA VAL A 43 3.04 5.40 2.19
C VAL A 43 2.53 5.59 0.76
N TYR A 44 1.45 4.89 0.39
CA TYR A 44 0.83 4.99 -0.94
C TYR A 44 0.39 6.42 -1.26
N ALA A 45 -0.22 7.13 -0.32
CA ALA A 45 -0.66 8.51 -0.52
C ALA A 45 0.49 9.44 -0.96
N LYS A 46 1.70 9.23 -0.42
CA LYS A 46 2.91 10.01 -0.73
C LYS A 46 3.61 9.56 -2.01
N GLN A 47 3.48 8.28 -2.38
CA GLN A 47 4.26 7.64 -3.44
C GLN A 47 3.40 7.07 -4.58
N LYS A 48 2.13 7.47 -4.70
CA LYS A 48 1.15 6.90 -5.64
C LYS A 48 1.63 6.86 -7.09
N PHE A 49 2.32 7.91 -7.52
CA PHE A 49 2.82 8.07 -8.89
C PHE A 49 4.34 7.77 -9.02
N GLN A 50 4.95 7.20 -7.98
CA GLN A 50 6.33 6.73 -7.98
C GLN A 50 6.39 5.21 -8.17
N ALA A 51 7.61 4.66 -8.23
CA ALA A 51 7.84 3.22 -8.27
C ALA A 51 7.15 2.50 -7.11
N LYS A 52 6.71 1.26 -7.35
CA LYS A 52 5.89 0.50 -6.39
C LYS A 52 6.74 -0.19 -5.33
N GLU A 53 7.86 -0.73 -5.75
CA GLU A 53 8.74 -1.57 -4.95
C GLU A 53 9.22 -0.86 -3.67
N PRO A 54 9.54 0.45 -3.68
CA PRO A 54 9.86 1.20 -2.46
C PRO A 54 8.75 1.21 -1.40
N ARG A 55 7.47 1.11 -1.80
CA ARG A 55 6.35 1.11 -0.84
C ARG A 55 6.36 -0.13 0.05
N PHE A 56 6.69 -1.29 -0.52
CA PHE A 56 6.81 -2.54 0.25
C PHE A 56 8.02 -2.51 1.18
N GLN A 57 9.12 -1.88 0.76
CA GLN A 57 10.29 -1.74 1.64
C GLN A 57 9.99 -0.81 2.82
N ALA A 58 9.23 0.27 2.61
CA ALA A 58 8.86 1.21 3.65
C ALA A 58 8.02 0.58 4.78
N VAL A 59 7.10 -0.33 4.45
CA VAL A 59 6.27 -1.03 5.45
C VAL A 59 6.93 -2.29 6.02
N LYS A 60 8.06 -2.73 5.45
CA LYS A 60 8.89 -3.83 5.99
C LYS A 60 9.70 -3.37 7.20
N ALA A 61 10.12 -2.11 7.23
CA ALA A 61 10.87 -1.53 8.33
C ALA A 61 9.93 -1.28 9.52
N PRO A 62 10.33 -1.60 10.77
CA PRO A 62 9.58 -1.14 11.93
C PRO A 62 9.50 0.38 11.88
N LYS A 63 8.33 0.96 12.16
CA LYS A 63 8.23 2.41 12.37
C LYS A 63 9.26 2.76 13.46
N SER A 64 10.26 3.57 13.10
CA SER A 64 11.13 4.18 14.12
C SER A 64 10.21 4.89 15.09
N SER A 65 10.16 4.40 16.33
CA SER A 65 9.48 5.05 17.44
C SER A 65 9.85 6.54 17.41
N GLN A 66 8.91 7.38 16.98
CA GLN A 66 9.05 8.81 17.17
C GLN A 66 8.63 9.05 18.62
N ALA A 67 9.62 9.02 19.51
CA ALA A 67 9.46 9.51 20.86
C ALA A 67 9.16 11.01 20.79
N ALA A 68 7.97 11.40 21.25
CA ALA A 68 7.62 12.72 21.71
C ALA A 68 6.66 12.56 22.88
#